data_AF-A0A519VVY7-F1
#
_entry.id   AF-A0A519VVY7-F1
#
_cell.length_a   1.000
_cell.length_b   1.000
_cell.length_c   1.000
_cell.angle_alpha   90.00
_cell.angle_beta   90.00
_cell.angle_gamma   90.00
#
_symmetry.space_group_name_H-M   'P 1'
#
loop_
_entity.id
_entity.type
_entity.pdbx_description
1 polymer ?
#
loop_
_entity_poly.entity_id
_entity_poly.type
_entity_poly.pdbx_seq_one_letter_code
_entity_poly.pdbx_strand_id
1 'polypeptide(L)'
;MRKSLLITVVLFAFAIGVKAQIDTVNAQNNKLKLQNLKLGTSEYLIYITDSLFTKRTIGDIWQRTTSLKSFQNKQAIEFKWNWMKGDT
;
A
#
# COMPACT_ATOMS: atom_id res chain seq x y z
N MET A 1 -37.42 -5.14 -3.39
CA MET A 1 -36.99 -3.72 -3.32
C MET A 1 -36.36 -3.37 -1.96
N ARG A 2 -37.06 -3.50 -0.82
CA ARG A 2 -36.49 -3.18 0.52
C ARG A 2 -35.20 -3.93 0.88
N LYS A 3 -35.07 -5.22 0.52
CA LYS A 3 -33.89 -6.04 0.82
C LYS A 3 -32.64 -5.58 0.05
N SER A 4 -32.78 -5.20 -1.22
CA SER A 4 -31.66 -4.68 -2.03
C SER A 4 -31.17 -3.32 -1.53
N LEU A 5 -32.09 -2.45 -1.08
CA LEU A 5 -31.73 -1.15 -0.51
C LEU A 5 -30.85 -1.30 0.75
N LEU A 6 -31.19 -2.24 1.63
CA LEU A 6 -30.39 -2.56 2.82
C LEU A 6 -28.97 -3.02 2.47
N ILE A 7 -28.84 -3.89 1.46
CA ILE A 7 -27.53 -4.38 0.99
C ILE A 7 -26.69 -3.21 0.45
N THR A 8 -27.29 -2.32 -0.35
CA THR A 8 -26.59 -1.15 -0.89
C THR A 8 -26.11 -0.20 0.20
N VAL A 9 -26.95 0.07 1.21
CA VAL A 9 -26.58 0.93 2.34
C VAL A 9 -25.44 0.33 3.16
N VAL A 10 -25.48 -0.98 3.42
CA VAL A 10 -24.40 -1.68 4.12
C VAL A 10 -23.09 -1.58 3.33
N LEU A 11 -23.11 -1.81 2.01
CA LEU A 11 -21.92 -1.70 1.15
C LEU A 11 -21.34 -0.28 1.13
N PHE A 12 -22.17 0.76 1.07
CA PHE A 12 -21.71 2.15 1.13
C PHE A 12 -21.13 2.52 2.50
N ALA A 13 -21.68 1.97 3.60
CA ALA A 13 -21.14 2.17 4.93
C ALA A 13 -19.77 1.52 5.13
N PHE A 14 -19.48 0.40 4.45
CA PHE A 14 -18.14 -0.19 4.45
C PHE A 14 -17.11 0.62 3.65
N ALA A 15 -17.54 1.27 2.56
CA ALA A 15 -16.63 2.04 1.70
C ALA A 15 -16.03 3.28 2.40
N ILE A 16 -16.78 3.94 3.29
CA ILE A 16 -16.32 5.12 4.04
C ILE A 16 -15.28 4.81 5.14
N GLY A 17 -15.13 3.54 5.53
CA GLY A 17 -14.16 3.10 6.54
C GLY A 17 -12.74 2.89 6.01
N VAL A 18 -12.57 2.76 4.69
CA VAL A 18 -11.27 2.50 4.06
C VAL A 18 -10.55 3.82 3.78
N LYS A 19 -10.12 4.52 4.81
CA LYS A 19 -9.16 5.62 4.63
C LYS A 19 -7.79 5.01 4.34
N ALA A 20 -7.17 5.41 3.22
CA ALA A 20 -5.78 5.11 2.97
C ALA A 20 -4.94 5.77 4.08
N GLN A 21 -4.31 4.96 4.92
CA GLN A 21 -3.42 5.46 5.97
C GLN A 21 -2.13 5.95 5.31
N ILE A 22 -1.78 7.21 5.59
CA ILE A 22 -0.62 7.88 4.99
C ILE A 22 0.61 7.61 5.87
N ASP A 23 1.60 6.92 5.29
CA ASP A 23 2.92 6.76 5.91
C ASP A 23 3.52 8.16 6.15
N THR A 24 3.97 8.45 7.38
CA THR A 24 4.42 9.79 7.77
C THR A 24 5.90 9.79 8.12
N VAL A 25 6.67 10.68 7.50
CA VAL A 25 8.07 10.94 7.84
C VAL A 25 8.15 12.19 8.72
N ASN A 26 8.92 12.13 9.80
CA ASN A 26 9.22 13.32 10.60
C ASN A 26 10.34 14.13 9.93
N ALA A 27 10.01 15.35 9.48
CA ALA A 27 10.95 16.23 8.78
C ALA A 27 12.16 16.68 9.63
N GLN A 28 12.07 16.64 10.97
CA GLN A 28 13.16 17.06 11.85
C GLN A 28 14.29 16.03 11.92
N ASN A 29 13.97 14.74 11.75
CA ASN A 29 14.94 13.66 11.92
C ASN A 29 14.96 12.63 10.77
N ASN A 30 14.14 12.85 9.74
CA ASN A 30 13.97 11.99 8.56
C ASN A 30 13.59 10.54 8.90
N LYS A 31 12.99 10.29 10.08
CA LYS A 31 12.53 8.96 10.49
C LYS A 31 11.06 8.76 10.22
N LEU A 32 10.68 7.53 9.86
CA LEU A 32 9.28 7.11 9.77
C LEU A 32 8.64 7.14 11.16
N LYS A 33 7.43 7.71 11.25
CA LYS A 33 6.60 7.60 12.44
C LYS A 33 5.95 6.22 12.46
N LEU A 34 6.51 5.30 13.22
CA LEU A 34 6.08 3.90 13.27
C LEU A 34 4.60 3.74 13.66
N GLN A 35 4.05 4.64 14.48
CA GLN A 35 2.63 4.66 14.82
C GLN A 35 1.68 4.86 13.63
N ASN A 36 2.20 5.42 12.52
CA ASN A 36 1.44 5.67 11.30
C ASN A 36 1.76 4.63 10.22
N LEU A 37 2.66 3.68 10.48
CA LEU A 37 3.10 2.68 9.53
C LEU A 37 2.10 1.52 9.47
N LYS A 38 1.62 1.21 8.27
CA LYS A 38 0.71 0.07 8.07
C LYS A 38 1.51 -1.24 7.96
N LEU A 39 1.22 -2.19 8.85
CA LEU A 39 1.69 -3.57 8.71
C LEU A 39 0.89 -4.31 7.64
N GLY A 40 1.51 -5.31 7.02
CA GLY A 40 0.91 -6.13 5.97
C GLY A 40 1.39 -5.73 4.58
N THR A 41 0.66 -6.22 3.57
CA THR A 41 1.05 -6.10 2.16
C THR A 41 0.33 -4.96 1.46
N SER A 42 1.04 -4.23 0.62
CA SER A 42 0.52 -3.19 -0.27
C SER A 42 1.08 -3.42 -1.67
N GLU A 43 0.23 -3.24 -2.68
CA GLU A 43 0.58 -3.43 -4.08
C GLU A 43 0.48 -2.09 -4.80
N TYR A 44 1.45 -1.82 -5.65
CA TYR A 44 1.60 -0.59 -6.39
C TYR A 44 1.77 -0.95 -7.86
N LEU A 45 0.86 -0.44 -8.70
CA LEU A 45 1.01 -0.55 -10.14
C LEU A 45 1.96 0.53 -10.62
N ILE A 46 3.06 0.12 -11.23
CA ILE A 46 4.16 0.98 -11.64
C ILE A 46 4.16 1.05 -13.15
N TYR A 47 4.10 2.27 -13.67
CA TYR A 47 4.22 2.52 -15.10
C TYR A 47 5.59 3.10 -15.41
N ILE A 48 6.26 2.53 -16.39
CA ILE A 48 7.49 3.10 -16.93
C ILE A 48 7.08 3.92 -18.16
N THR A 49 7.54 5.18 -18.17
CA THR A 49 7.33 6.09 -19.28
C THR A 49 8.68 6.61 -19.76
N ASP A 50 8.82 6.82 -21.07
CA ASP A 50 10.00 7.50 -21.60
C ASP A 50 10.01 8.99 -21.21
N SER A 51 11.15 9.66 -21.38
CA SER A 51 11.30 11.08 -21.04
C SER A 51 10.41 12.02 -21.87
N LEU A 52 9.87 11.54 -22.99
CA LEU A 52 8.94 12.26 -23.85
C LEU A 52 7.48 11.90 -23.56
N PHE A 53 7.23 11.04 -22.57
CA PHE A 53 5.94 10.46 -22.22
C PHE A 53 5.21 9.73 -23.36
N THR A 54 5.94 9.33 -24.40
CA THR A 54 5.35 8.79 -25.65
C THR A 54 5.09 7.28 -25.61
N LYS A 55 5.86 6.54 -24.81
CA LYS A 55 5.67 5.11 -24.57
C LYS A 55 5.34 4.86 -23.11
N ARG A 56 4.34 4.00 -22.88
CA ARG A 56 4.00 3.43 -21.57
C ARG A 56 4.06 1.91 -21.70
N THR A 57 5.02 1.27 -21.05
CA THR A 57 5.06 -0.20 -21.01
C THR A 57 4.05 -0.75 -20.00
N ILE A 58 3.68 -2.03 -20.18
CA ILE A 58 2.78 -2.77 -19.27
C ILE A 58 3.29 -2.61 -17.85
N GLY A 59 2.36 -2.29 -16.94
CA GLY A 59 2.69 -1.88 -15.59
C GLY A 59 3.22 -3.05 -14.79
N ASP A 60 4.40 -2.88 -14.21
CA ASP A 60 4.92 -3.84 -13.24
C ASP A 60 4.17 -3.67 -11.91
N ILE A 61 4.02 -4.75 -11.16
CA ILE A 61 3.47 -4.65 -9.80
C ILE A 61 4.63 -4.69 -8.81
N TRP A 62 4.72 -3.64 -8.00
CA TRP A 62 5.58 -3.63 -6.82
C TRP A 62 4.74 -3.99 -5.61
N GLN A 63 5.15 -5.03 -4.91
CA GLN A 63 4.51 -5.46 -3.68
C GLN A 63 5.45 -5.18 -2.50
N ARG A 64 4.96 -4.43 -1.51
CA ARG A 64 5.65 -4.15 -0.24
C ARG A 64 4.93 -4.88 0.88
N THR A 65 5.64 -5.73 1.61
CA THR A 65 5.17 -6.27 2.88
C THR A 65 5.95 -5.65 4.03
N THR A 66 5.23 -5.10 5.00
CA THR A 66 5.80 -4.53 6.22
C THR A 66 5.45 -5.43 7.40
N SER A 67 6.45 -5.86 8.17
CA SER A 67 6.25 -6.72 9.33
C SER A 67 7.12 -6.31 10.52
N LEU A 68 6.69 -6.68 11.73
CA LEU A 68 7.49 -6.56 12.95
C LEU A 68 8.27 -7.86 13.14
N LYS A 69 9.59 -7.77 13.32
CA LYS A 69 10.45 -8.93 13.57
C LYS A 69 11.43 -8.74 14.71
N SER A 70 11.76 -9.87 15.34
CA SER A 70 12.94 -10.13 16.16
C SER A 70 14.27 -9.91 15.41
N PHE A 71 15.07 -8.87 15.67
CA PHE A 71 16.44 -8.81 15.15
C PHE A 71 17.44 -8.45 16.26
N GLN A 72 18.41 -9.33 16.52
CA GLN A 72 19.40 -9.16 17.58
C GLN A 72 18.78 -8.82 18.96
N ASN A 73 17.73 -9.56 19.35
CA ASN A 73 16.96 -9.34 20.59
C ASN A 73 16.26 -7.96 20.68
N LYS A 74 16.11 -7.23 19.57
CA LYS A 74 15.39 -5.97 19.48
C LYS A 74 14.26 -6.08 18.45
N GLN A 75 13.13 -5.43 18.70
CA GLN A 75 12.09 -5.31 17.68
C GLN A 75 12.58 -4.42 16.54
N ALA A 76 12.42 -4.90 15.32
CA ALA A 76 12.74 -4.20 14.09
C ALA A 76 11.56 -4.27 13.13
N ILE A 77 11.48 -3.26 12.25
CA ILE A 77 10.54 -3.28 11.13
C ILE A 77 11.26 -3.89 9.94
N GLU A 78 10.69 -4.95 9.38
CA GLU A 78 11.15 -5.55 8.14
C GLU A 78 10.30 -5.05 6.98
N PHE A 79 10.97 -4.56 5.94
CA PHE A 79 10.37 -4.29 4.64
C PHE A 79 10.80 -5.35 3.64
N LYS A 80 9.84 -6.10 3.10
CA LYS A 80 10.07 -7.03 2.00
C LYS A 80 9.46 -6.44 0.73
N TRP A 81 10.29 -6.33 -0.30
CA TRP A 81 9.87 -5.84 -1.62
C TRP A 81 9.90 -6.99 -2.61
N ASN A 82 8.81 -7.16 -3.35
CA ASN A 82 8.72 -8.12 -4.43
C ASN A 82 8.34 -7.38 -5.71
N TRP A 83 9.12 -7.59 -6.77
CA TRP A 83 8.87 -7.00 -8.08
C TRP A 83 8.29 -8.08 -8.98
N MET A 84 7.00 -7.99 -9.24
CA MET A 84 6.30 -8.89 -10.15
C MET A 84 6.32 -8.23 -11.53
N LYS A 85 7.22 -8.71 -12.40
CA LYS A 85 7.34 -8.27 -13.79
C LYS A 85 6.35 -9.05 -14.65
N GLY A 86 5.53 -8.33 -15.41
CA GLY A 86 4.53 -8.90 -16.28
C GLY A 86 3.20 -9.15 -15.58
N ASP A 87 2.24 -8.26 -15.82
CA ASP A 87 0.83 -8.67 -15.90
C ASP A 87 0.69 -9.35 -17.28
N THR A 88 0.74 -10.68 -17.32
CA THR A 88 0.38 -11.46 -18.54
C THR A 88 -1.11 -11.64 -18.61
#